data_AF-A0A368EH65-F1
#
_entry.id   AF-A0A368EH65-F1
#
_cell.length_a   1.000
_cell.length_b   1.000
_cell.length_c   1.000
_cell.angle_alpha   90.00
_cell.angle_beta   90.00
_cell.angle_gamma   90.00
#
_symmetry.space_group_name_H-M   'P 1'
#
loop_
_entity.id
_entity.type
_entity.pdbx_description
1 polymer ?
#
loop_
_entity_poly.entity_id
_entity_poly.type
_entity_poly.pdbx_seq_one_letter_code
_entity_poly.pdbx_strand_id
1 'polypeptide(L)'
;MPARKKTEDTPDLFGSEVKSDSKTGAKKTSKSAAEKASKSASQASPKKSSSAEPKTPSKKAGQYSAADIEVLEGLEPVRRRPGMYIGGTDHRALHHLFAEVIDNSMDEAVAGHASFIEVNYEADGTLTVGDNGRGIPVDPHPKFKDKSALEVIMTTLHAGGKFGSGAYDTSGGLHGVGVSVVNALSDKLIVEVARDKTLYSQYFSRGIAKG
;
A
#
# COMPACT_ATOMS: atom_id res chain seq x y z
N MET A 1 -18.54 19.47 -20.90
CA MET A 1 -17.38 18.91 -20.20
C MET A 1 -16.66 17.96 -21.15
N PRO A 2 -15.38 18.19 -21.51
CA PRO A 2 -14.67 17.25 -22.35
C PRO A 2 -14.32 15.98 -21.55
N ALA A 3 -14.37 14.84 -22.24
CA ALA A 3 -14.16 13.51 -21.69
C ALA A 3 -12.76 13.35 -21.07
N ARG A 4 -12.72 12.68 -19.92
CA ARG A 4 -11.52 12.35 -19.12
C ARG A 4 -10.56 11.49 -19.95
N LYS A 5 -9.37 12.03 -20.29
CA LYS A 5 -8.24 11.19 -20.72
C LYS A 5 -7.77 10.42 -19.49
N LYS A 6 -7.68 9.08 -19.60
CA LYS A 6 -6.99 8.24 -18.60
C LYS A 6 -5.53 8.71 -18.56
N THR A 7 -5.12 9.26 -17.42
CA THR A 7 -3.72 9.49 -17.09
C THR A 7 -3.03 8.14 -16.93
N GLU A 8 -1.80 8.05 -17.43
CA GLU A 8 -0.95 6.87 -17.31
C GLU A 8 -0.76 6.50 -15.83
N ASP A 9 -0.83 5.22 -15.51
CA ASP A 9 -0.73 4.70 -14.14
C ASP A 9 0.64 5.05 -13.54
N THR A 10 0.68 6.08 -12.68
CA THR A 10 1.86 6.37 -11.86
C THR A 10 2.22 5.06 -11.12
N PRO A 11 3.50 4.69 -10.93
CA PRO A 11 3.89 3.43 -10.29
C PRO A 11 3.62 3.43 -8.77
N ASP A 12 2.86 2.45 -8.28
CA ASP A 12 2.67 2.17 -6.84
C ASP A 12 3.51 0.95 -6.40
N LEU A 13 3.37 0.51 -5.14
CA LEU A 13 4.10 -0.64 -4.59
C LEU A 13 4.05 -1.90 -5.48
N PHE A 14 2.96 -2.13 -6.19
CA PHE A 14 2.78 -3.31 -7.04
C PHE A 14 3.18 -3.08 -8.50
N GLY A 15 3.69 -1.90 -8.86
CA GLY A 15 4.04 -1.54 -10.24
C GLY A 15 2.84 -1.34 -11.16
N SER A 16 3.09 -0.77 -12.34
CA SER A 16 2.10 -0.64 -13.42
C SER A 16 1.96 -1.94 -14.21
N GLU A 17 1.36 -2.97 -13.61
CA GLU A 17 1.12 -4.21 -14.36
C GLU A 17 -0.05 -4.07 -15.34
N VAL A 18 0.32 -3.91 -16.61
CA VAL A 18 -0.51 -4.11 -17.80
C VAL A 18 -1.00 -5.56 -17.81
N LYS A 19 -2.31 -5.77 -17.94
CA LYS A 19 -2.88 -7.08 -18.31
C LYS A 19 -2.21 -7.56 -19.59
N SER A 20 -1.40 -8.62 -19.52
CA SER A 20 -0.91 -9.30 -20.73
C SER A 20 -1.14 -10.80 -20.62
N ASP A 21 -1.91 -11.28 -21.60
CA ASP A 21 -2.13 -12.70 -21.85
C ASP A 21 -0.82 -13.41 -22.18
N SER A 22 -0.76 -14.67 -21.74
CA SER A 22 0.32 -15.61 -21.96
C SER A 22 0.82 -15.65 -23.42
N LYS A 23 2.14 -15.61 -23.60
CA LYS A 23 2.85 -16.53 -24.50
C LYS A 23 4.36 -16.57 -24.22
N THR A 24 4.84 -17.81 -24.25
CA THR A 24 6.16 -18.38 -24.01
C THR A 24 7.27 -17.84 -24.92
N GLY A 25 8.52 -17.85 -24.42
CA GLY A 25 9.73 -17.75 -25.25
C GLY A 25 11.03 -17.63 -24.45
N ALA A 26 11.91 -18.61 -24.57
CA ALA A 26 13.08 -18.84 -23.73
C ALA A 26 14.35 -18.01 -24.08
N LYS A 27 15.05 -17.58 -23.01
CA LYS A 27 16.50 -17.56 -22.74
C LYS A 27 17.50 -17.59 -23.92
N LYS A 28 18.44 -16.63 -23.95
CA LYS A 28 19.90 -16.90 -24.07
C LYS A 28 20.80 -15.71 -23.71
N THR A 29 21.97 -16.08 -23.22
CA THR A 29 23.04 -15.34 -22.52
C THR A 29 24.24 -15.00 -23.43
N SER A 30 24.95 -13.90 -23.15
CA SER A 30 26.44 -13.73 -23.26
C SER A 30 26.83 -12.30 -22.83
N LYS A 31 27.55 -12.03 -21.73
CA LYS A 31 29.01 -12.08 -21.43
C LYS A 31 29.94 -11.13 -22.24
N SER A 32 30.71 -10.32 -21.48
CA SER A 32 32.10 -9.78 -21.68
C SER A 32 32.16 -8.25 -21.54
N ALA A 33 32.67 -7.67 -20.43
CA ALA A 33 34.10 -7.43 -20.05
C ALA A 33 34.79 -6.41 -20.98
N ALA A 34 35.09 -5.18 -20.52
CA ALA A 34 36.38 -4.71 -19.96
C ALA A 34 37.43 -4.48 -21.08
N GLU A 35 38.28 -3.44 -21.18
CA GLU A 35 38.75 -2.31 -20.39
C GLU A 35 39.82 -1.58 -21.25
N LYS A 36 40.30 -0.42 -20.79
CA LYS A 36 41.57 0.33 -21.09
C LYS A 36 41.41 1.57 -22.01
N ALA A 37 41.57 2.79 -21.49
CA ALA A 37 42.81 3.47 -21.01
C ALA A 37 43.73 3.83 -22.19
N SER A 38 44.34 5.02 -22.37
CA SER A 38 44.63 6.17 -21.50
C SER A 38 45.35 7.28 -22.31
N LYS A 39 45.51 8.48 -21.70
CA LYS A 39 46.54 9.55 -21.95
C LYS A 39 46.31 10.45 -23.20
N SER A 40 46.57 11.77 -23.22
CA SER A 40 47.35 12.73 -22.39
C SER A 40 46.93 14.17 -22.77
N ALA A 41 46.53 15.03 -21.84
CA ALA A 41 47.18 16.28 -21.36
C ALA A 41 47.93 17.19 -22.38
N SER A 42 47.48 18.47 -22.47
CA SER A 42 48.27 19.72 -22.66
C SER A 42 47.29 20.92 -22.80
N GLN A 43 46.97 21.68 -21.74
CA GLN A 43 47.51 22.99 -21.34
C GLN A 43 47.38 24.19 -22.31
N ALA A 44 46.78 25.26 -21.76
CA ALA A 44 47.00 26.71 -21.96
C ALA A 44 45.98 27.54 -22.79
N SER A 45 45.15 28.28 -22.06
CA SER A 45 44.49 29.57 -22.41
C SER A 45 45.54 30.69 -22.57
N PRO A 46 45.24 31.96 -23.00
CA PRO A 46 43.91 32.61 -23.13
C PRO A 46 43.68 33.51 -24.37
N LYS A 47 42.42 33.82 -24.71
CA LYS A 47 42.03 35.14 -25.25
C LYS A 47 40.51 35.36 -25.25
N LYS A 48 40.09 36.46 -24.63
CA LYS A 48 38.75 37.06 -24.72
C LYS A 48 38.40 37.33 -26.19
N SER A 49 37.25 36.86 -26.64
CA SER A 49 36.41 37.62 -27.57
C SER A 49 34.96 37.18 -27.41
N SER A 50 34.11 38.18 -27.21
CA SER A 50 32.66 38.11 -27.14
C SER A 50 32.07 37.62 -28.45
N SER A 51 31.27 36.55 -28.40
CA SER A 51 30.24 36.30 -29.41
C SER A 51 29.04 35.64 -28.73
N ALA A 52 27.87 36.22 -28.96
CA ALA A 52 26.62 35.86 -28.32
C ALA A 52 26.18 34.46 -28.77
N GLU A 53 26.05 33.53 -27.83
CA GLU A 53 25.34 32.28 -28.08
C GLU A 53 23.84 32.56 -28.25
N PRO A 54 23.17 31.94 -29.24
CA PRO A 54 21.73 32.01 -29.34
C PRO A 54 21.14 31.30 -28.13
N LYS A 55 20.46 32.07 -27.27
CA LYS A 55 19.68 31.51 -26.17
C LYS A 55 18.63 30.56 -26.75
N THR A 56 18.89 29.26 -26.65
CA THR A 56 17.91 28.20 -26.83
C THR A 56 16.68 28.57 -26.01
N PRO A 57 15.45 28.50 -26.56
CA PRO A 57 14.27 28.84 -25.79
C PRO A 57 14.21 27.91 -24.59
N SER A 58 14.41 28.48 -23.40
CA SER A 58 14.03 27.89 -22.13
C SER A 58 12.64 27.28 -22.34
N LYS A 59 12.52 25.96 -22.22
CA LYS A 59 11.23 25.28 -22.13
C LYS A 59 10.41 26.09 -21.14
N LYS A 60 9.32 26.70 -21.60
CA LYS A 60 8.35 27.34 -20.70
C LYS A 60 8.08 26.32 -19.59
N ALA A 61 8.46 26.67 -18.36
CA ALA A 61 7.96 25.97 -17.19
C ALA A 61 6.45 25.92 -17.37
N GLY A 62 5.88 24.72 -17.51
CA GLY A 62 4.44 24.55 -17.57
C GLY A 62 3.85 25.31 -16.39
N GLN A 63 2.88 26.19 -16.65
CA GLN A 63 2.26 26.96 -15.60
C GLN A 63 1.62 25.96 -14.64
N TYR A 64 2.17 25.86 -13.42
CA TYR A 64 1.59 25.06 -12.35
C TYR A 64 0.16 25.55 -12.10
N SER A 65 -0.77 24.63 -12.16
CA SER A 65 -2.20 24.88 -12.18
C SER A 65 -2.94 23.90 -11.27
N ALA A 66 -4.23 24.13 -11.06
CA ALA A 66 -5.06 23.19 -10.32
C ALA A 66 -5.07 21.78 -10.93
N ALA A 67 -4.79 21.63 -12.23
CA ALA A 67 -4.72 20.33 -12.89
C ALA A 67 -3.48 19.50 -12.49
N ASP A 68 -2.46 20.13 -11.91
CA ASP A 68 -1.25 19.46 -11.41
C ASP A 68 -1.41 18.95 -9.96
N ILE A 69 -2.55 19.24 -9.32
CA ILE A 69 -2.88 18.73 -7.98
C ILE A 69 -3.52 17.36 -8.11
N GLU A 70 -2.79 16.32 -7.68
CA GLU A 70 -3.30 14.97 -7.59
C GLU A 70 -3.95 14.72 -6.22
N VAL A 71 -5.17 14.19 -6.22
CA VAL A 71 -5.86 13.71 -5.02
C VAL A 71 -5.87 12.19 -5.08
N LEU A 72 -5.22 11.56 -4.10
CA LEU A 72 -5.19 10.11 -3.96
C LEU A 72 -6.35 9.68 -3.06
N GLU A 73 -7.21 8.81 -3.58
CA GLU A 73 -8.44 8.39 -2.90
C GLU A 73 -8.28 7.03 -2.20
N GLY A 74 -9.12 6.77 -1.19
CA GLY A 74 -9.15 5.49 -0.47
C GLY A 74 -7.79 5.10 0.11
N LEU A 75 -7.26 3.95 -0.35
CA LEU A 75 -6.00 3.38 0.13
C LEU A 75 -4.82 3.60 -0.82
N GLU A 76 -5.00 4.38 -1.90
CA GLU A 76 -3.90 4.74 -2.81
C GLU A 76 -2.73 5.45 -2.12
N PRO A 77 -2.92 6.40 -1.18
CA PRO A 77 -1.82 7.03 -0.47
C PRO A 77 -0.89 6.04 0.22
N VAL A 78 -1.46 4.96 0.78
CA VAL A 78 -0.71 3.91 1.48
C VAL A 78 0.22 3.18 0.52
N ARG A 79 -0.29 2.78 -0.66
CA ARG A 79 0.49 2.06 -1.68
C ARG A 79 1.54 2.95 -2.35
N ARG A 80 1.27 4.25 -2.45
CA ARG A 80 2.19 5.26 -3.00
C ARG A 80 3.33 5.59 -2.06
N ARG A 81 3.07 5.58 -0.76
CA ARG A 81 4.00 6.03 0.29
C ARG A 81 3.98 5.08 1.49
N PRO A 82 4.29 3.78 1.31
CA PRO A 82 4.18 2.78 2.40
C PRO A 82 5.06 3.14 3.60
N GLY A 83 6.23 3.76 3.38
CA GLY A 83 7.11 4.20 4.46
C GLY A 83 6.48 5.19 5.46
N MET A 84 5.47 5.94 5.04
CA MET A 84 4.73 6.84 5.94
C MET A 84 3.83 6.07 6.93
N TYR A 85 3.43 4.85 6.58
CA TYR A 85 2.48 4.05 7.37
C TYR A 85 3.17 2.91 8.14
N ILE A 86 4.13 2.23 7.52
CA ILE A 86 4.80 1.04 8.09
C ILE A 86 6.33 1.20 8.22
N GLY A 87 6.83 2.44 8.16
CA GLY A 87 8.24 2.77 8.40
C GLY A 87 9.24 2.31 7.33
N GLY A 88 8.79 1.63 6.26
CA GLY A 88 9.66 1.21 5.16
C GLY A 88 8.99 0.23 4.19
N THR A 89 9.82 -0.51 3.46
CA THR A 89 9.42 -1.66 2.60
C THR A 89 10.41 -2.82 2.73
N ASP A 90 11.16 -2.85 3.83
CA ASP A 90 12.11 -3.91 4.14
C ASP A 90 11.47 -5.02 4.99
N HIS A 91 12.28 -5.96 5.48
CA HIS A 91 11.81 -7.05 6.32
C HIS A 91 11.15 -6.58 7.62
N ARG A 92 11.55 -5.42 8.18
CA ARG A 92 10.94 -4.88 9.40
C ARG A 92 9.53 -4.39 9.10
N ALA A 93 9.37 -3.73 7.97
CA ALA A 93 8.06 -3.29 7.48
C ALA A 93 7.11 -4.49 7.27
N LEU A 94 7.60 -5.63 6.76
CA LEU A 94 6.80 -6.87 6.67
C LEU A 94 6.33 -7.38 8.03
N HIS A 95 7.22 -7.38 9.04
CA HIS A 95 6.82 -7.79 10.41
C HIS A 95 5.87 -6.79 11.05
N HIS A 96 5.95 -5.50 10.69
CA HIS A 96 4.99 -4.50 11.14
C HIS A 96 3.59 -4.79 10.57
N LEU A 97 3.46 -5.22 9.32
CA LEU A 97 2.15 -5.67 8.80
C LEU A 97 1.55 -6.80 9.64
N PHE A 98 2.36 -7.77 10.05
CA PHE A 98 1.92 -8.81 10.97
C PHE A 98 1.53 -8.24 12.34
N ALA A 99 2.37 -7.36 12.92
CA ALA A 99 2.12 -6.71 14.20
C ALA A 99 0.75 -6.00 14.22
N GLU A 100 0.40 -5.26 13.17
CA GLU A 100 -0.89 -4.57 13.07
C GLU A 100 -2.09 -5.53 13.10
N VAL A 101 -1.94 -6.77 12.65
CA VAL A 101 -3.02 -7.78 12.71
C VAL A 101 -3.08 -8.42 14.09
N ILE A 102 -1.94 -8.94 14.59
CA ILE A 102 -1.91 -9.62 15.89
C ILE A 102 -2.24 -8.68 17.05
N ASP A 103 -1.89 -7.40 16.97
CA ASP A 103 -2.23 -6.41 17.99
C ASP A 103 -3.76 -6.23 18.12
N ASN A 104 -4.52 -6.38 17.02
CA ASN A 104 -5.98 -6.36 17.10
C ASN A 104 -6.54 -7.58 17.83
N SER A 105 -5.96 -8.77 17.63
CA SER A 105 -6.30 -9.97 18.39
C SER A 105 -5.89 -9.85 19.86
N MET A 106 -4.74 -9.24 20.15
CA MET A 106 -4.29 -8.94 21.51
C MET A 106 -5.23 -7.97 22.22
N ASP A 107 -5.77 -6.97 21.51
CA ASP A 107 -6.75 -6.03 22.09
C ASP A 107 -8.06 -6.75 22.49
N GLU A 108 -8.51 -7.77 21.74
CA GLU A 108 -9.64 -8.63 22.16
C GLU A 108 -9.29 -9.45 23.41
N ALA A 109 -8.05 -9.96 23.50
CA ALA A 109 -7.60 -10.72 24.67
C ALA A 109 -7.48 -9.84 25.93
N VAL A 110 -6.92 -8.64 25.80
CA VAL A 110 -6.81 -7.66 26.89
C VAL A 110 -8.19 -7.20 27.37
N ALA A 111 -9.16 -7.09 26.48
CA ALA A 111 -10.55 -6.80 26.82
C ALA A 111 -11.30 -8.01 27.44
N GLY A 112 -10.64 -9.17 27.58
CA GLY A 112 -11.22 -10.39 28.15
C GLY A 112 -12.19 -11.13 27.23
N HIS A 113 -12.16 -10.84 25.93
CA HIS A 113 -13.04 -11.45 24.94
C HIS A 113 -12.41 -12.60 24.18
N ALA A 114 -11.08 -12.59 24.03
CA ALA A 114 -10.33 -13.71 23.46
C ALA A 114 -9.50 -14.41 24.56
N SER A 115 -9.38 -15.73 24.44
CA SER A 115 -8.50 -16.56 25.28
C SER A 115 -7.47 -17.33 24.46
N PHE A 116 -7.57 -17.26 23.13
CA PHE A 116 -6.74 -17.99 22.20
C PHE A 116 -6.46 -17.14 20.97
N ILE A 117 -5.19 -17.13 20.56
CA ILE A 117 -4.71 -16.54 19.32
C ILE A 117 -3.84 -17.59 18.63
N GLU A 118 -4.12 -17.87 17.37
CA GLU A 118 -3.35 -18.78 16.53
C GLU A 118 -2.66 -17.99 15.42
N VAL A 119 -1.41 -18.35 15.15
CA VAL A 119 -0.62 -17.78 14.06
C VAL A 119 -0.03 -18.91 13.23
N ASN A 120 -0.35 -18.91 11.94
CA ASN A 120 0.15 -19.88 10.97
C ASN A 120 0.92 -19.17 9.87
N TYR A 121 2.07 -19.71 9.48
CA TYR A 121 2.86 -19.23 8.35
C TYR A 121 3.08 -20.37 7.36
N GLU A 122 2.52 -20.21 6.17
CA GLU A 122 2.49 -21.23 5.14
C GLU A 122 3.69 -21.13 4.18
N ALA A 123 3.98 -22.23 3.48
CA ALA A 123 5.11 -22.32 2.57
C ALA A 123 5.02 -21.38 1.35
N ASP A 124 3.81 -20.91 1.02
CA ASP A 124 3.57 -19.93 -0.05
C ASP A 124 3.76 -18.47 0.41
N GLY A 125 4.10 -18.26 1.68
CA GLY A 125 4.28 -16.94 2.27
C GLY A 125 3.00 -16.35 2.89
N THR A 126 1.88 -17.08 2.88
CA THR A 126 0.65 -16.65 3.54
C THR A 126 0.82 -16.71 5.05
N LEU A 127 0.52 -15.60 5.73
CA LEU A 127 0.46 -15.54 7.18
C LEU A 127 -0.99 -15.35 7.64
N THR A 128 -1.47 -16.25 8.49
CA THR A 128 -2.82 -16.23 9.05
C THR A 128 -2.76 -15.94 10.54
N VAL A 129 -3.60 -15.01 11.01
CA VAL A 129 -3.83 -14.73 12.43
C VAL A 129 -5.31 -14.97 12.71
N GLY A 130 -5.58 -15.86 13.65
CA GLY A 130 -6.93 -16.15 14.13
C GLY A 130 -7.05 -15.92 15.62
N ASP A 131 -8.21 -15.44 16.07
CA ASP A 131 -8.57 -15.35 17.48
C ASP A 131 -10.00 -15.82 17.72
N ASN A 132 -10.33 -16.10 18.98
CA ASN A 132 -11.68 -16.43 19.41
C ASN A 132 -12.41 -15.26 20.08
N GLY A 133 -12.09 -14.03 19.70
CA GLY A 133 -12.72 -12.81 20.20
C GLY A 133 -14.15 -12.62 19.69
N ARG A 134 -14.65 -11.39 19.79
CA ARG A 134 -16.05 -11.05 19.41
C ARG A 134 -16.31 -11.11 17.90
N GLY A 135 -15.25 -11.05 17.09
CA GLY A 135 -15.32 -10.89 15.65
C GLY A 135 -15.68 -9.46 15.21
N ILE A 136 -15.11 -9.04 14.07
CA ILE A 136 -15.38 -7.73 13.46
C ILE A 136 -16.88 -7.63 13.12
N PRO A 137 -17.57 -6.51 13.42
CA PRO A 137 -18.97 -6.34 13.02
C PRO A 137 -19.17 -6.48 11.51
N VAL A 138 -20.17 -7.28 11.10
CA VAL A 138 -20.46 -7.58 9.69
C VAL A 138 -21.72 -6.86 9.17
N ASP A 139 -22.47 -6.23 10.07
CA ASP A 139 -23.67 -5.48 9.73
C ASP A 139 -23.36 -4.25 8.86
N PRO A 140 -24.34 -3.78 8.05
CA PRO A 140 -24.19 -2.54 7.30
C PRO A 140 -23.80 -1.35 8.18
N HIS A 141 -22.80 -0.58 7.75
CA HIS A 141 -22.35 0.57 8.51
C HIS A 141 -23.38 1.72 8.42
N PRO A 142 -23.77 2.40 9.51
CA PRO A 142 -24.83 3.42 9.49
C PRO A 142 -24.61 4.57 8.49
N LYS A 143 -23.34 4.95 8.26
CA LYS A 143 -22.95 5.98 7.27
C LYS A 143 -22.78 5.42 5.84
N PHE A 144 -22.53 4.12 5.70
CA PHE A 144 -22.25 3.46 4.42
C PHE A 144 -23.17 2.25 4.30
N LYS A 145 -24.45 2.52 3.99
CA LYS A 145 -25.51 1.50 4.06
C LYS A 145 -25.29 0.31 3.11
N ASP A 146 -24.53 0.51 2.05
CA ASP A 146 -24.23 -0.52 1.05
C ASP A 146 -22.94 -1.31 1.39
N LYS A 147 -22.32 -1.05 2.55
CA LYS A 147 -21.07 -1.69 2.98
C LYS A 147 -21.20 -2.23 4.39
N SER A 148 -20.67 -3.43 4.63
CA SER A 148 -20.49 -3.95 5.99
C SER A 148 -19.50 -3.09 6.78
N ALA A 149 -19.61 -3.07 8.10
CA ALA A 149 -18.61 -2.45 8.95
C ALA A 149 -17.21 -3.07 8.76
N LEU A 150 -17.14 -4.37 8.47
CA LEU A 150 -15.92 -5.07 8.05
C LEU A 150 -15.30 -4.40 6.83
N GLU A 151 -16.04 -4.21 5.74
CA GLU A 151 -15.51 -3.58 4.53
C GLU A 151 -15.04 -2.14 4.82
N VAL A 152 -15.81 -1.38 5.61
CA VAL A 152 -15.45 0.00 5.95
C VAL A 152 -14.11 0.05 6.67
N ILE A 153 -13.90 -0.79 7.70
CA ILE A 153 -12.63 -0.87 8.44
C ILE A 153 -11.48 -1.30 7.51
N MET A 154 -11.73 -2.23 6.59
CA MET A 154 -10.71 -2.74 5.69
C MET A 154 -10.34 -1.77 4.56
N THR A 155 -11.21 -0.83 4.19
CA THR A 155 -11.06 0.01 2.99
C THR A 155 -10.95 1.51 3.26
N THR A 156 -11.10 1.93 4.52
CA THR A 156 -11.11 3.34 4.91
C THR A 156 -10.05 3.61 5.97
N LEU A 157 -9.18 4.61 5.74
CA LEU A 157 -8.27 5.08 6.77
C LEU A 157 -9.05 5.83 7.86
N HIS A 158 -8.58 5.72 9.10
CA HIS A 158 -9.19 6.34 10.28
C HIS A 158 -10.63 5.84 10.54
N ALA A 159 -10.86 4.55 10.31
CA ALA A 159 -12.09 3.85 10.66
C ALA A 159 -11.79 2.78 11.72
N GLY A 160 -12.56 2.77 12.81
CA GLY A 160 -12.37 1.81 13.90
C GLY A 160 -13.21 2.11 15.14
N GLY A 161 -13.31 1.13 16.04
CA GLY A 161 -14.05 1.24 17.30
C GLY A 161 -13.22 1.79 18.48
N LYS A 162 -11.92 2.05 18.26
CA LYS A 162 -10.94 2.40 19.32
C LYS A 162 -10.72 3.91 19.51
N PHE A 163 -11.63 4.75 18.99
CA PHE A 163 -11.53 6.21 19.10
C PHE A 163 -12.13 6.80 20.38
N GLY A 164 -12.80 5.98 21.19
CA GLY A 164 -13.42 6.40 22.44
C GLY A 164 -13.46 5.24 23.44
N SER A 165 -13.86 5.52 24.68
CA SER A 165 -13.83 4.58 25.81
C SER A 165 -14.97 3.55 25.81
N GLY A 166 -15.50 3.18 24.64
CA GLY A 166 -16.75 2.41 24.54
C GLY A 166 -16.56 0.93 24.22
N ALA A 167 -15.72 0.60 23.24
CA ALA A 167 -15.54 -0.77 22.76
C ALA A 167 -14.31 -1.48 23.36
N TYR A 168 -13.33 -0.69 23.81
CA TYR A 168 -12.08 -1.13 24.43
C TYR A 168 -11.70 -0.12 25.53
N ASP A 169 -11.52 -0.60 26.76
CA ASP A 169 -11.10 0.24 27.90
C ASP A 169 -9.59 0.55 27.85
N THR A 170 -8.81 -0.34 27.24
CA THR A 170 -7.38 -0.16 26.96
C THR A 170 -7.08 -0.90 25.67
N SER A 171 -6.47 -0.22 24.70
CA SER A 171 -6.04 -0.84 23.45
C SER A 171 -4.74 -0.23 22.94
N GLY A 172 -3.88 -1.05 22.32
CA GLY A 172 -2.66 -0.58 21.65
C GLY A 172 -2.97 0.21 20.37
N GLY A 173 -4.01 -0.20 19.64
CA GLY A 173 -4.43 0.45 18.39
C GLY A 173 -5.30 1.69 18.62
N LEU A 174 -4.85 2.87 18.21
CA LEU A 174 -5.61 4.13 18.41
C LEU A 174 -5.91 4.91 17.13
N HIS A 175 -5.19 4.62 16.04
CA HIS A 175 -5.24 5.45 14.83
C HIS A 175 -6.35 5.05 13.84
N GLY A 176 -6.86 3.82 13.94
CA GLY A 176 -7.83 3.24 12.99
C GLY A 176 -7.28 3.10 11.57
N VAL A 177 -5.99 2.76 11.44
CA VAL A 177 -5.32 2.59 10.12
C VAL A 177 -4.67 1.22 9.93
N GLY A 178 -4.36 0.47 11.00
CA GLY A 178 -3.52 -0.73 10.94
C GLY A 178 -3.96 -1.75 9.89
N VAL A 179 -5.14 -2.35 10.08
CA VAL A 179 -5.61 -3.41 9.19
C VAL A 179 -5.96 -2.93 7.76
N SER A 180 -6.35 -1.66 7.59
CA SER A 180 -6.56 -1.09 6.24
C SER A 180 -5.24 -0.84 5.52
N VAL A 181 -4.17 -0.49 6.23
CA VAL A 181 -2.81 -0.45 5.69
C VAL A 181 -2.34 -1.84 5.30
N VAL A 182 -2.58 -2.86 6.13
CA VAL A 182 -2.30 -4.26 5.79
C VAL A 182 -3.02 -4.67 4.50
N ASN A 183 -4.31 -4.36 4.39
CA ASN A 183 -5.08 -4.63 3.18
C ASN A 183 -4.52 -3.90 1.95
N ALA A 184 -4.18 -2.62 2.09
CA ALA A 184 -3.62 -1.82 1.01
C ALA A 184 -2.34 -2.44 0.43
N LEU A 185 -1.49 -2.99 1.31
CA LEU A 185 -0.16 -3.49 0.99
C LEU A 185 -0.11 -5.01 0.77
N SER A 186 -1.26 -5.69 0.81
CA SER A 186 -1.39 -7.12 0.48
C SER A 186 -1.85 -7.30 -0.96
N ASP A 187 -1.22 -8.23 -1.68
CA ASP A 187 -1.69 -8.65 -3.01
C ASP A 187 -3.03 -9.39 -2.92
N LYS A 188 -3.21 -10.18 -1.85
CA LYS A 188 -4.42 -10.91 -1.49
C LYS A 188 -4.60 -10.85 0.03
N LEU A 189 -5.82 -10.58 0.47
CA LEU A 189 -6.20 -10.66 1.87
C LEU A 189 -7.59 -11.30 1.98
N ILE A 190 -7.75 -12.26 2.88
CA ILE A 190 -9.03 -12.90 3.19
C ILE A 190 -9.33 -12.59 4.66
N VAL A 191 -10.54 -12.10 4.94
CA VAL A 191 -11.03 -11.96 6.31
C VAL A 191 -12.19 -12.92 6.50
N GLU A 192 -12.09 -13.75 7.52
CA GLU A 192 -13.17 -14.61 7.97
C GLU A 192 -13.64 -14.19 9.35
N VAL A 193 -14.96 -14.09 9.53
CA VAL A 193 -15.57 -13.73 10.81
C VAL A 193 -16.66 -14.73 11.13
N ALA A 194 -16.50 -15.43 12.25
CA ALA A 194 -17.56 -16.25 12.83
C ALA A 194 -18.36 -15.43 13.84
N ARG A 195 -19.63 -15.15 13.55
CA ARG A 195 -20.54 -14.42 14.45
C ARG A 195 -21.95 -14.99 14.32
N ASP A 196 -22.64 -15.14 15.44
CA ASP A 196 -24.01 -15.69 15.48
C ASP A 196 -24.16 -17.03 14.74
N LYS A 197 -23.18 -17.93 14.95
CA LYS A 197 -23.08 -19.26 14.31
C LYS A 197 -23.00 -19.22 12.78
N THR A 198 -22.69 -18.07 12.21
CA THR A 198 -22.53 -17.86 10.77
C THR A 198 -21.09 -17.47 10.49
N LEU A 199 -20.48 -18.13 9.49
CA LEU A 199 -19.17 -17.77 8.98
C LEU A 199 -19.34 -16.82 7.79
N TYR A 200 -18.79 -15.62 7.93
CA TYR A 200 -18.71 -14.61 6.88
C TYR A 200 -17.28 -14.59 6.33
N SER A 201 -17.13 -14.43 5.02
CA SER A 201 -15.82 -14.31 4.37
C SER A 201 -15.85 -13.17 3.38
N GLN A 202 -14.82 -12.31 3.40
CA GLN A 202 -14.64 -11.24 2.42
C GLN A 202 -13.21 -11.25 1.89
N TYR A 203 -13.10 -11.16 0.57
CA TYR A 203 -11.84 -11.17 -0.15
C TYR A 203 -11.43 -9.74 -0.51
N PHE A 204 -10.14 -9.47 -0.47
CA PHE A 204 -9.57 -8.19 -0.88
C PHE A 204 -8.31 -8.42 -1.70
N SER A 205 -7.97 -7.45 -2.54
CA SER A 205 -6.68 -7.39 -3.22
C SER A 205 -6.28 -5.94 -3.40
N ARG A 206 -5.07 -5.60 -2.95
CA ARG A 206 -4.48 -4.25 -3.02
C ARG A 206 -5.40 -3.17 -2.43
N GLY A 207 -6.04 -3.47 -1.30
CA GLY A 207 -6.95 -2.56 -0.61
C GLY A 207 -8.39 -2.54 -1.14
N ILE A 208 -8.72 -3.33 -2.16
CA ILE A 208 -10.03 -3.29 -2.83
C ILE A 208 -10.82 -4.55 -2.49
N ALA A 209 -12.04 -4.38 -1.97
CA ALA A 209 -12.99 -5.47 -1.75
C ALA A 209 -13.29 -6.21 -3.05
N LYS A 210 -13.26 -7.54 -2.98
CA LYS A 210 -13.58 -8.45 -4.08
C LYS A 210 -14.87 -9.17 -3.71
N GLY A 211 -15.87 -8.96 -4.57
CA GLY A 211 -17.16 -9.63 -4.57
C GLY A 211 -17.50 -9.95 -6.01
#